data_AF-A0A182U2C7-F1
#
_entry.id   AF-A0A182U2C7-F1
#
_cell.length_a   1.000
_cell.length_b   1.000
_cell.length_c   1.000
_cell.angle_alpha   90.00
_cell.angle_beta   90.00
_cell.angle_gamma   90.00
#
_symmetry.space_group_name_H-M   'P 1'
#
loop_
_entity.id
_entity.type
_entity.pdbx_description
1 polymer ?
#
loop_
_entity_poly.entity_id
_entity_poly.type
_entity_poly.pdbx_seq_one_letter_code
_entity_poly.pdbx_strand_id
1 'polypeptide(L)'
;MGLLAPTTSCDGEEELQVQLRSVIITRSKAGATVDEIIEDYRELTGIHLLDRFYTHSALLNYLFGMEGVWCSTDGAHGLMLWFCRTARTKHVVDMIQAQRSPRGGSGGSNYRRYMPRATGAPVKNFQYCYSTAGPGTVESHGLFDDMMPQPQQADRPARPYRVRRAPRAERRHPYTRRSGGQHLTAGWRQSRSDELDFSMYGPSYHRHQLVGDDFFLAIAKWELGFSFDPGHDIDMSGLCISGLTLSEAAKRVEMAPFIADHVLVNVGTVDLLHGRAMIDLIHDFNQLVARFRERNVEPIMTTLTPIANSGGRTTMAERLLKLNEYICRTCPRTIDLWKYFVHADGTVRFECFQPGPRKVSGSIMPHVLWNKLGRQHMLGVLGNEIAAQLTTSEEWRYY
;
A
#
# COMPACT_ATOMS: atom_id res chain seq x y z
N MET A 1 -35.36 51.96 -22.01
CA MET A 1 -34.51 51.60 -20.84
C MET A 1 -35.06 50.29 -20.28
N GLY A 2 -34.43 49.16 -20.61
CA GLY A 2 -34.72 47.88 -19.96
C GLY A 2 -33.48 47.47 -19.17
N LEU A 3 -33.57 47.56 -17.85
CA LEU A 3 -32.56 47.07 -16.92
C LEU A 3 -32.56 45.53 -16.98
N LEU A 4 -31.53 44.95 -17.58
CA LEU A 4 -31.23 43.52 -17.48
C LEU A 4 -30.60 43.27 -16.10
N ALA A 5 -31.30 42.51 -15.27
CA ALA A 5 -30.75 41.94 -14.05
C ALA A 5 -29.71 40.85 -14.39
N PRO A 6 -28.54 40.82 -13.73
CA PRO A 6 -27.59 39.73 -13.87
C PRO A 6 -27.83 38.70 -12.76
N THR A 7 -28.53 37.61 -13.06
CA THR A 7 -28.69 36.50 -12.10
C THR A 7 -28.59 35.16 -12.82
N THR A 8 -27.37 34.68 -13.08
CA THR A 8 -27.12 33.25 -13.40
C THR A 8 -25.75 32.72 -12.97
N SER A 9 -24.81 33.52 -12.43
CA SER A 9 -23.49 32.99 -12.05
C SER A 9 -23.36 32.55 -10.58
N CYS A 10 -24.33 32.87 -9.72
CA CYS A 10 -24.19 32.69 -8.26
C CYS A 10 -24.59 31.28 -7.79
N ASP A 11 -25.59 30.66 -8.43
CA ASP A 11 -26.19 29.40 -7.94
C ASP A 11 -25.23 28.20 -8.04
N GLY A 12 -24.45 28.11 -9.13
CA GLY A 12 -23.52 26.99 -9.36
C GLY A 12 -22.24 27.04 -8.52
N GLU A 13 -21.97 28.16 -7.84
CA GLU A 13 -20.88 28.29 -6.87
C GLU A 13 -21.36 27.94 -5.46
N GLU A 14 -22.54 28.39 -5.07
CA GLU A 14 -23.14 28.03 -3.79
C GLU A 14 -23.42 26.52 -3.70
N GLU A 15 -23.91 25.91 -4.79
CA GLU A 15 -24.12 24.47 -4.87
C GLU A 15 -22.80 23.68 -4.73
N LEU A 16 -21.73 24.14 -5.39
CA LEU A 16 -20.41 23.54 -5.27
C LEU A 16 -19.92 23.57 -3.81
N GLN A 17 -20.07 24.72 -3.14
CA GLN A 17 -19.68 24.85 -1.73
C GLN A 17 -20.47 23.91 -0.82
N VAL A 18 -21.77 23.74 -1.06
CA VAL A 18 -22.61 22.81 -0.30
C VAL A 18 -22.16 21.37 -0.49
N GLN A 19 -21.87 20.97 -1.73
CA GLN A 19 -21.40 19.62 -2.06
C GLN A 19 -20.02 19.33 -1.43
N LEU A 20 -19.07 20.26 -1.56
CA LEU A 20 -17.75 20.13 -0.94
C LEU A 20 -17.82 20.08 0.59
N ARG A 21 -18.67 20.90 1.22
CA ARG A 21 -18.91 20.82 2.67
C ARG A 21 -19.46 19.46 3.06
N SER A 22 -20.42 18.93 2.32
CA SER A 22 -20.99 17.59 2.57
C SER A 22 -19.90 16.52 2.54
N VAL A 23 -19.06 16.53 1.50
CA VAL A 23 -17.91 15.61 1.35
C VAL A 23 -16.94 15.70 2.53
N ILE A 24 -16.57 16.90 2.96
CA ILE A 24 -15.64 17.06 4.09
C ILE A 24 -16.28 16.61 5.41
N ILE A 25 -17.58 16.85 5.59
CA ILE A 25 -18.31 16.51 6.82
C ILE A 25 -18.38 14.98 7.04
N THR A 26 -18.56 14.17 6.00
CA THR A 26 -18.63 12.70 6.15
C THR A 26 -17.34 12.11 6.75
N ARG A 27 -16.20 12.81 6.60
CA ARG A 27 -14.91 12.42 7.16
C ARG A 27 -14.53 13.13 8.46
N SER A 28 -15.43 13.89 9.08
CA SER A 28 -15.16 14.74 10.26
C SER A 28 -14.55 14.02 11.47
N LYS A 29 -14.69 12.69 11.57
CA LYS A 29 -14.09 11.91 12.66
C LYS A 29 -12.57 11.92 12.64
N ALA A 30 -11.97 12.10 11.47
CA ALA A 30 -10.52 12.13 11.37
C ALA A 30 -9.98 13.20 10.41
N GLY A 31 -10.78 13.75 9.48
CA GLY A 31 -10.46 14.88 8.58
C GLY A 31 -10.05 14.45 7.17
N ALA A 32 -10.57 15.04 6.10
CA ALA A 32 -10.32 14.57 4.74
C ALA A 32 -8.96 15.06 4.19
N THR A 33 -8.23 14.21 3.48
CA THR A 33 -7.12 14.69 2.63
C THR A 33 -7.68 15.28 1.33
N VAL A 34 -6.87 16.05 0.61
CA VAL A 34 -7.30 16.70 -0.64
C VAL A 34 -7.68 15.66 -1.69
N ASP A 35 -6.92 14.58 -1.80
CA ASP A 35 -7.19 13.48 -2.73
C ASP A 35 -8.49 12.74 -2.35
N GLU A 36 -8.75 12.56 -1.06
CA GLU A 36 -10.02 12.01 -0.58
C GLU A 36 -11.21 12.94 -0.91
N ILE A 37 -11.04 14.26 -0.83
CA ILE A 37 -12.09 15.22 -1.22
C ILE A 37 -12.38 15.12 -2.72
N ILE A 38 -11.34 14.99 -3.56
CA ILE A 38 -11.50 14.87 -5.02
C ILE A 38 -12.26 13.60 -5.38
N GLU A 39 -11.88 12.47 -4.79
CA GLU A 39 -12.52 11.18 -5.10
C GLU A 39 -13.95 11.12 -4.56
N ASP A 40 -14.19 11.52 -3.31
CA ASP A 40 -15.53 11.52 -2.72
C ASP A 40 -16.48 12.49 -3.44
N TYR A 41 -15.98 13.64 -3.90
CA TYR A 41 -16.77 14.57 -4.71
C TYR A 41 -17.13 13.98 -6.08
N ARG A 42 -16.18 13.28 -6.71
CA ARG A 42 -16.42 12.57 -7.96
C ARG A 42 -17.44 11.45 -7.79
N GLU A 43 -17.40 10.70 -6.70
CA GLU A 43 -18.38 9.66 -6.39
C GLU A 43 -19.78 10.28 -6.19
N LEU A 44 -19.87 11.43 -5.52
CA LEU A 44 -21.14 12.10 -5.25
C LEU A 44 -21.77 12.76 -6.48
N THR A 45 -20.96 13.38 -7.34
CA THR A 45 -21.46 14.26 -8.43
C THR A 45 -21.20 13.71 -9.83
N GLY A 46 -20.34 12.71 -9.98
CA GLY A 46 -19.84 12.20 -11.25
C GLY A 46 -18.79 13.09 -11.92
N ILE A 47 -18.47 14.26 -11.36
CA ILE A 47 -17.55 15.24 -11.95
C ILE A 47 -16.21 15.23 -11.21
N HIS A 48 -15.10 15.25 -11.94
CA HIS A 48 -13.77 15.31 -11.35
C HIS A 48 -13.40 16.77 -11.02
N LEU A 49 -13.05 17.07 -9.76
CA LEU A 49 -12.78 18.44 -9.31
C LEU A 49 -11.65 19.13 -10.09
N LEU A 50 -10.63 18.39 -10.53
CA LEU A 50 -9.53 18.99 -11.30
C LEU A 50 -9.94 19.40 -12.72
N ASP A 51 -11.08 18.93 -13.23
CA ASP A 51 -11.61 19.42 -14.52
C ASP A 51 -12.11 20.87 -14.39
N ARG A 52 -12.49 21.27 -13.16
CA ARG A 52 -12.97 22.62 -12.83
C ARG A 52 -11.86 23.52 -12.27
N PHE A 53 -10.95 22.98 -11.47
CA PHE A 53 -9.89 23.76 -10.79
C PHE A 53 -8.52 23.70 -11.49
N TYR A 54 -8.33 22.80 -12.46
CA TYR A 54 -7.11 22.56 -13.25
C TYR A 54 -5.86 22.12 -12.45
N THR A 55 -5.71 22.54 -11.19
CA THR A 55 -4.55 22.23 -10.34
C THR A 55 -4.98 22.02 -8.89
N HIS A 56 -4.19 21.23 -8.14
CA HIS A 56 -4.39 21.06 -6.70
C HIS A 56 -4.27 22.39 -5.96
N SER A 57 -3.28 23.22 -6.28
CA SER A 57 -3.07 24.51 -5.61
C SER A 57 -4.28 25.44 -5.73
N ALA A 58 -4.95 25.47 -6.88
CA ALA A 58 -6.17 26.25 -7.06
C ALA A 58 -7.33 25.73 -6.19
N LEU A 59 -7.50 24.41 -6.09
CA LEU A 59 -8.48 23.78 -5.21
C LEU A 59 -8.19 24.09 -3.73
N LEU A 60 -6.92 24.03 -3.30
CA LEU A 60 -6.54 24.37 -1.93
C LEU A 60 -6.89 25.81 -1.57
N ASN A 61 -6.51 26.75 -2.43
CA ASN A 61 -6.83 28.17 -2.25
C ASN A 61 -8.35 28.39 -2.17
N TYR A 62 -9.13 27.66 -2.97
CA TYR A 62 -10.59 27.70 -2.89
C TYR A 62 -11.11 27.18 -1.55
N LEU A 63 -10.62 26.03 -1.07
CA LEU A 63 -11.02 25.46 0.23
C LEU A 63 -10.66 26.38 1.41
N PHE A 64 -9.54 27.11 1.35
CA PHE A 64 -9.18 28.12 2.35
C PHE A 64 -10.15 29.30 2.41
N GLY A 65 -10.81 29.63 1.30
CA GLY A 65 -11.81 30.70 1.23
C GLY A 65 -13.20 30.28 1.72
N MET A 66 -13.43 28.98 1.98
CA MET A 66 -14.75 28.48 2.34
C MET A 66 -15.07 28.68 3.83
N GLU A 67 -16.21 29.32 4.12
CA GLU A 67 -16.66 29.48 5.50
C GLU A 67 -16.92 28.13 6.18
N GLY A 68 -16.35 27.98 7.39
CA GLY A 68 -16.51 26.80 8.24
C GLY A 68 -15.66 25.59 7.82
N VAL A 69 -14.80 25.75 6.81
CA VAL A 69 -13.77 24.78 6.43
C VAL A 69 -12.43 25.25 6.98
N TRP A 70 -11.67 24.35 7.59
CA TRP A 70 -10.31 24.63 8.03
C TRP A 70 -9.44 23.39 7.84
N CYS A 71 -8.13 23.59 7.83
CA CYS A 71 -7.18 22.49 7.81
C CYS A 71 -6.39 22.41 9.12
N SER A 72 -6.00 21.20 9.50
CA SER A 72 -5.00 20.93 10.54
C SER A 72 -3.90 20.08 9.95
N THR A 73 -2.66 20.32 10.36
CA THR A 73 -1.55 19.44 10.03
C THR A 73 -1.43 18.34 11.08
N ASP A 74 -1.37 17.08 10.65
CA ASP A 74 -1.10 15.96 11.55
C ASP A 74 0.37 15.99 11.98
N GLY A 75 0.62 16.22 13.28
CA GLY A 75 1.95 16.41 13.85
C GLY A 75 2.90 15.23 13.70
N ALA A 76 2.40 14.03 13.39
CA ALA A 76 3.25 12.84 13.18
C ALA A 76 3.78 12.71 11.74
N HIS A 77 3.07 13.29 10.76
CA HIS A 77 3.29 13.03 9.33
C HIS A 77 3.27 14.27 8.42
N GLY A 78 2.95 15.46 8.95
CA GLY A 78 2.94 16.71 8.17
C GLY A 78 1.79 16.80 7.16
N LEU A 79 0.75 15.98 7.32
CA LEU A 79 -0.35 15.86 6.37
C LEU A 79 -1.42 16.88 6.64
N MET A 80 -1.86 17.57 5.59
CA MET A 80 -2.93 18.56 5.68
C MET A 80 -4.28 17.86 5.62
N LEU A 81 -4.98 17.86 6.76
CA LEU A 81 -6.30 17.28 6.91
C LEU A 81 -7.33 18.38 7.00
N TRP A 82 -8.37 18.28 6.18
CA TRP A 82 -9.45 19.23 6.06
C TRP A 82 -10.64 18.80 6.91
N PHE A 83 -11.22 19.78 7.58
CA PHE A 83 -12.38 19.61 8.46
C PHE A 83 -13.41 20.68 8.11
N CYS A 84 -14.68 20.35 8.34
CA CYS A 84 -15.77 21.27 8.13
C CYS A 84 -16.76 21.19 9.28
N ARG A 85 -17.11 22.34 9.84
CA ARG A 85 -18.12 22.49 10.89
C ARG A 85 -18.71 23.88 10.79
N THR A 86 -19.98 23.93 10.44
CA THR A 86 -20.77 25.15 10.42
C THR A 86 -21.77 25.12 11.57
N ALA A 87 -22.39 26.25 11.91
CA ALA A 87 -23.49 26.29 12.88
C ALA A 87 -24.63 25.32 12.50
N ARG A 88 -24.91 25.18 11.20
CA ARG A 88 -25.95 24.28 10.66
C ARG A 88 -25.57 22.81 10.74
N THR A 89 -24.30 22.46 10.51
CA THR A 89 -23.83 21.06 10.41
C THR A 89 -23.22 20.52 11.69
N LYS A 90 -23.11 21.33 12.75
CA LYS A 90 -22.53 20.96 14.04
C LYS A 90 -23.07 19.63 14.60
N HIS A 91 -24.38 19.46 14.61
CA HIS A 91 -25.03 18.25 15.15
C HIS A 91 -24.66 16.98 14.36
N VAL A 92 -24.50 17.08 13.04
CA VAL A 92 -24.07 15.96 12.18
C VAL A 92 -22.62 15.59 12.45
N VAL A 93 -21.75 16.60 12.58
CA VAL A 93 -20.33 16.42 12.91
C VAL A 93 -20.19 15.72 14.26
N ASP A 94 -20.91 16.20 15.28
CA ASP A 94 -20.88 15.64 16.64
C ASP A 94 -21.40 14.18 16.63
N MET A 95 -22.44 13.89 15.84
CA MET A 95 -22.96 12.54 15.65
C MET A 95 -21.93 11.60 15.00
N ILE A 96 -21.26 12.04 13.92
CA ILE A 96 -20.23 11.25 13.22
C ILE A 96 -19.05 10.95 14.14
N GLN A 97 -18.64 11.92 14.97
CA GLN A 97 -17.57 11.73 15.95
C GLN A 97 -17.96 10.73 17.05
N ALA A 98 -19.23 10.71 17.46
CA ALA A 98 -19.76 9.80 18.48
C ALA A 98 -20.01 8.36 17.98
N GLN A 99 -20.04 8.12 16.66
CA GLN A 99 -20.23 6.78 16.11
C GLN A 99 -19.05 5.85 16.49
N ARG A 100 -19.38 4.72 17.14
CA ARG A 100 -18.40 3.67 17.45
C ARG A 100 -17.99 2.96 16.17
N SER A 101 -16.69 2.78 15.99
CA SER A 101 -16.12 2.07 14.85
C SER A 101 -16.69 0.63 14.79
N PRO A 102 -17.15 0.13 13.63
CA PRO A 102 -17.56 -1.26 13.51
C PRO A 102 -16.36 -2.14 13.83
N ARG A 103 -16.41 -2.85 14.97
CA ARG A 103 -15.36 -3.67 15.63
C ARG A 103 -14.56 -2.91 16.71
N GLY A 104 -14.98 -3.12 17.96
CA GLY A 104 -14.23 -2.77 19.16
C GLY A 104 -13.05 -3.72 19.41
N GLY A 105 -12.03 -3.65 18.58
CA GLY A 105 -10.70 -4.21 18.86
C GLY A 105 -9.67 -3.26 18.28
N SER A 106 -8.98 -2.51 19.16
CA SER A 106 -7.82 -1.61 18.97
C SER A 106 -7.26 -1.46 17.54
N GLY A 107 -8.09 -1.00 16.60
CA GLY A 107 -7.80 -0.89 15.18
C GLY A 107 -8.50 0.34 14.62
N GLY A 108 -8.20 1.49 15.21
CA GLY A 108 -8.68 2.77 14.70
C GLY A 108 -8.05 3.04 13.33
N SER A 109 -8.89 3.06 12.29
CA SER A 109 -8.64 3.64 10.96
C SER A 109 -7.20 3.53 10.44
N ASN A 110 -6.83 2.33 9.99
CA ASN A 110 -5.50 2.05 9.42
C ASN A 110 -5.20 2.78 8.10
N TYR A 111 -6.15 3.53 7.54
CA TYR A 111 -5.92 4.28 6.30
C TYR A 111 -5.04 5.52 6.51
N ARG A 112 -5.00 6.09 7.73
CA ARG A 112 -4.34 7.38 8.01
C ARG A 112 -2.89 7.31 8.43
N ARG A 113 -2.41 6.13 8.83
CA ARG A 113 -0.98 5.91 9.10
C ARG A 113 -0.14 5.80 7.82
N TYR A 114 -0.70 6.12 6.66
CA TYR A 114 -0.16 5.66 5.39
C TYR A 114 0.14 6.73 4.36
N MET A 115 0.04 7.99 4.75
CA MET A 115 0.53 9.07 3.93
C MET A 115 2.01 9.37 4.26
N PRO A 116 2.87 9.62 3.24
CA PRO A 116 4.31 9.80 3.43
C PRO A 116 4.63 11.12 4.14
N ARG A 117 5.62 11.11 5.04
CA ARG A 117 6.22 12.34 5.58
C ARG A 117 6.85 13.14 4.44
N ALA A 118 6.54 14.44 4.35
CA ALA A 118 7.40 15.38 3.65
C ALA A 118 8.67 15.58 4.48
N THR A 119 9.82 15.13 3.97
CA THR A 119 11.14 15.51 4.48
C THR A 119 11.42 16.97 4.13
N GLY A 120 11.13 17.87 5.06
CA GLY A 120 11.63 19.24 5.02
C GLY A 120 13.08 19.29 5.51
N ALA A 121 14.02 19.51 4.59
CA ALA A 121 15.29 20.17 4.90
C ALA A 121 15.01 21.67 5.20
N PRO A 122 15.89 22.39 5.93
CA PRO A 122 15.53 23.62 6.63
C PRO A 122 15.34 24.77 5.64
N VAL A 123 14.12 25.31 5.58
CA VAL A 123 13.85 26.59 4.92
C VAL A 123 14.32 27.69 5.86
N LYS A 124 15.45 28.33 5.51
CA LYS A 124 15.86 29.60 6.13
C LYS A 124 14.80 30.66 5.84
N ASN A 125 14.32 31.28 6.93
CA ASN A 125 13.72 32.61 7.05
C ASN A 125 12.68 33.03 6.01
N PHE A 126 11.40 32.85 6.35
CA PHE A 126 10.35 33.81 6.01
C PHE A 126 9.95 34.57 7.27
N GLN A 127 10.52 35.76 7.39
CA GLN A 127 10.27 36.74 8.42
C GLN A 127 8.95 37.45 8.09
N TYR A 128 7.89 37.17 8.87
CA TYR A 128 6.67 37.97 8.80
C TYR A 128 6.93 39.33 9.46
N CYS A 129 6.85 40.39 8.66
CA CYS A 129 6.54 41.72 9.13
C CYS A 129 5.02 41.83 9.31
N TYR A 130 4.56 42.00 10.55
CA TYR A 130 3.43 42.88 10.84
C TYR A 130 3.73 43.58 12.17
N SER A 131 4.06 44.86 12.06
CA SER A 131 3.87 45.81 13.15
C SER A 131 2.42 46.25 13.12
N THR A 132 1.72 46.17 14.25
CA THR A 132 0.88 47.27 14.77
C THR A 132 0.44 47.01 16.21
N ALA A 133 0.92 47.89 17.09
CA ALA A 133 0.23 48.53 18.21
C ALA A 133 -0.51 47.67 19.27
N GLY A 134 0.04 47.66 20.50
CA GLY A 134 -0.77 47.62 21.73
C GLY A 134 -1.49 48.97 21.97
N PRO A 135 -2.02 49.25 23.18
CA PRO A 135 -1.77 48.60 24.47
C PRO A 135 -3.05 48.26 25.28
N GLY A 136 -2.88 47.60 26.43
CA GLY A 136 -3.99 47.41 27.38
C GLY A 136 -3.68 46.41 28.50
N THR A 137 -2.74 46.77 29.37
CA THR A 137 -2.44 46.12 30.66
C THR A 137 -3.57 46.37 31.66
N VAL A 138 -4.14 45.32 32.27
CA VAL A 138 -4.68 45.35 33.66
C VAL A 138 -4.56 43.96 34.28
N GLU A 139 -3.78 43.86 35.36
CA GLU A 139 -3.75 42.75 36.31
C GLU A 139 -4.96 42.81 37.25
N SER A 140 -5.49 41.66 37.68
CA SER A 140 -6.09 41.57 39.02
C SER A 140 -6.12 40.14 39.53
N HIS A 141 -5.55 39.99 40.72
CA HIS A 141 -5.72 38.92 41.69
C HIS A 141 -7.18 38.63 42.06
N GLY A 142 -7.44 37.45 42.65
CA GLY A 142 -8.52 37.31 43.64
C GLY A 142 -9.13 35.92 43.79
N LEU A 143 -8.97 35.36 44.99
CA LEU A 143 -9.59 34.16 45.58
C LEU A 143 -11.10 34.33 45.89
N PHE A 144 -11.69 33.23 46.39
CA PHE A 144 -13.02 32.98 47.02
C PHE A 144 -14.03 32.29 46.09
N ASP A 145 -14.32 30.99 46.25
CA ASP A 145 -15.02 30.30 47.36
C ASP A 145 -16.49 30.75 47.45
N ASP A 146 -17.44 29.95 46.95
CA ASP A 146 -18.63 29.58 47.73
C ASP A 146 -19.48 28.46 47.11
N MET A 147 -20.29 27.89 47.98
CA MET A 147 -20.92 26.60 48.07
C MET A 147 -22.24 26.36 47.29
N MET A 148 -22.43 25.07 46.93
CA MET A 148 -23.67 24.25 47.05
C MET A 148 -24.91 24.57 46.17
N PRO A 149 -25.94 23.67 46.10
CA PRO A 149 -25.99 22.23 46.39
C PRO A 149 -26.63 21.37 45.27
N GLN A 150 -26.31 20.08 45.30
CA GLN A 150 -26.91 19.00 44.53
C GLN A 150 -28.09 18.37 45.32
N PRO A 151 -29.25 18.07 44.72
CA PRO A 151 -30.29 17.30 45.38
C PRO A 151 -30.05 15.79 45.23
N GLN A 152 -29.98 15.13 46.38
CA GLN A 152 -30.12 13.68 46.56
C GLN A 152 -31.61 13.28 46.48
N GLN A 153 -31.89 12.14 45.84
CA GLN A 153 -32.96 11.17 46.11
C GLN A 153 -32.91 10.12 44.98
N ALA A 154 -33.12 8.82 45.16
CA ALA A 154 -33.38 8.00 46.32
C ALA A 154 -33.07 6.54 45.93
N ASP A 155 -32.91 5.73 46.98
CA ASP A 155 -32.65 4.29 46.99
C ASP A 155 -33.47 3.46 46.00
N ARG A 156 -32.79 2.47 45.39
CA ARG A 156 -33.44 1.27 44.84
C ARG A 156 -32.82 -0.01 45.40
N PRO A 157 -33.66 -0.98 45.80
CA PRO A 157 -33.26 -2.12 46.61
C PRO A 157 -32.53 -3.21 45.81
N ALA A 158 -31.70 -3.95 46.54
CA ALA A 158 -30.98 -5.13 46.12
C ALA A 158 -31.91 -6.18 45.48
N ARG A 159 -31.53 -6.68 44.30
CA ARG A 159 -32.09 -7.90 43.70
C ARG A 159 -31.24 -9.11 44.11
N PRO A 160 -31.81 -10.12 44.79
CA PRO A 160 -31.20 -11.44 44.90
C PRO A 160 -31.55 -12.30 43.67
N TYR A 161 -30.88 -13.44 43.55
CA TYR A 161 -30.92 -14.45 42.47
C TYR A 161 -29.97 -14.25 41.28
N ARG A 162 -28.68 -14.56 41.53
CA ARG A 162 -27.82 -15.17 40.51
C ARG A 162 -28.34 -16.59 40.23
N VAL A 163 -29.02 -16.77 39.11
CA VAL A 163 -29.18 -18.11 38.53
C VAL A 163 -27.81 -18.55 38.02
N ARG A 164 -27.17 -19.45 38.77
CA ARG A 164 -25.97 -20.18 38.34
C ARG A 164 -26.34 -20.98 37.09
N ARG A 165 -25.98 -20.49 35.90
CA ARG A 165 -26.01 -21.33 34.69
C ARG A 165 -25.04 -22.48 34.89
N ALA A 166 -25.54 -23.71 34.73
CA ALA A 166 -24.72 -24.91 34.71
C ALA A 166 -23.60 -24.75 33.66
N PRO A 167 -22.38 -25.25 33.93
CA PRO A 167 -21.30 -25.22 32.95
C PRO A 167 -21.74 -26.00 31.72
N ARG A 168 -21.76 -25.32 30.58
CA ARG A 168 -22.11 -25.90 29.29
C ARG A 168 -21.08 -27.00 29.00
N ALA A 169 -21.54 -28.24 28.93
CA ALA A 169 -20.70 -29.39 28.59
C ALA A 169 -19.93 -29.08 27.29
N GLU A 170 -18.62 -29.24 27.38
CA GLU A 170 -17.65 -29.00 26.32
C GLU A 170 -17.98 -29.90 25.12
N ARG A 171 -18.49 -29.31 24.04
CA ARG A 171 -18.65 -30.03 22.78
C ARG A 171 -17.26 -30.28 22.21
N ARG A 172 -16.78 -31.51 22.35
CA ARG A 172 -15.55 -31.98 21.69
C ARG A 172 -15.72 -31.86 20.18
N HIS A 173 -15.08 -30.85 19.59
CA HIS A 173 -14.86 -30.76 18.15
C HIS A 173 -13.70 -31.68 17.76
N PRO A 174 -13.86 -32.66 16.85
CA PRO A 174 -12.81 -33.62 16.51
C PRO A 174 -11.65 -33.06 15.66
N TYR A 175 -11.53 -31.74 15.54
CA TYR A 175 -10.45 -31.05 14.81
C TYR A 175 -9.74 -29.98 15.66
N THR A 176 -9.69 -30.14 16.98
CA THR A 176 -8.66 -29.47 17.77
C THR A 176 -7.30 -30.05 17.40
N ARG A 177 -6.60 -29.31 16.53
CA ARG A 177 -5.16 -29.43 16.26
C ARG A 177 -4.44 -29.64 17.60
N ARG A 178 -3.64 -30.69 17.69
CA ARG A 178 -2.70 -30.91 18.79
C ARG A 178 -1.89 -29.63 18.97
N SER A 179 -2.12 -28.94 20.08
CA SER A 179 -1.18 -27.99 20.66
C SER A 179 0.04 -28.78 21.10
N GLY A 180 0.97 -29.00 20.16
CA GLY A 180 2.32 -29.46 20.45
C GLY A 180 3.23 -28.24 20.57
N GLY A 181 3.61 -27.91 21.80
CA GLY A 181 4.84 -27.21 22.17
C GLY A 181 5.20 -25.93 21.40
N GLN A 182 4.92 -24.78 22.01
CA GLN A 182 5.87 -23.67 21.95
C GLN A 182 7.23 -24.17 22.44
N HIS A 183 8.13 -24.47 21.51
CA HIS A 183 9.55 -24.23 21.76
C HIS A 183 9.90 -22.91 21.08
N LEU A 184 9.97 -21.88 21.91
CA LEU A 184 10.81 -20.73 21.68
C LEU A 184 12.25 -21.24 21.60
N THR A 185 12.74 -21.48 20.39
CA THR A 185 14.16 -21.44 20.10
C THR A 185 14.34 -20.69 18.80
N ALA A 186 15.17 -19.64 18.86
CA ALA A 186 15.83 -19.05 17.71
C ALA A 186 16.71 -20.13 17.08
N GLY A 187 16.10 -21.01 16.29
CA GLY A 187 16.76 -22.10 15.59
C GLY A 187 16.98 -21.69 14.15
N TRP A 188 18.22 -21.35 13.83
CA TRP A 188 18.74 -21.33 12.47
C TRP A 188 18.18 -22.52 11.70
N ARG A 189 17.43 -22.27 10.62
CA ARG A 189 17.06 -23.32 9.66
C ARG A 189 18.37 -23.98 9.22
N GLN A 190 18.63 -25.19 9.67
CA GLN A 190 19.69 -26.00 9.10
C GLN A 190 19.34 -26.23 7.63
N SER A 191 20.23 -25.78 6.75
CA SER A 191 20.15 -26.02 5.31
C SER A 191 19.96 -27.52 5.10
N ARG A 192 18.86 -27.93 4.46
CA ARG A 192 18.79 -29.28 3.91
C ARG A 192 19.89 -29.41 2.85
N SER A 193 20.42 -30.60 2.62
CA SER A 193 21.44 -30.84 1.58
C SER A 193 21.01 -30.35 0.19
N ASP A 194 19.70 -30.23 -0.02
CA ASP A 194 19.07 -29.81 -1.28
C ASP A 194 18.63 -28.33 -1.29
N GLU A 195 19.00 -27.54 -0.26
CA GLU A 195 18.70 -26.12 -0.15
C GLU A 195 20.00 -25.29 -0.22
N LEU A 196 19.97 -24.16 -0.91
CA LEU A 196 21.08 -23.20 -0.89
C LEU A 196 21.28 -22.70 0.54
N ASP A 197 22.52 -22.39 0.92
CA ASP A 197 22.81 -21.78 2.21
C ASP A 197 22.06 -20.44 2.34
N PHE A 198 20.98 -20.47 3.12
CA PHE A 198 20.12 -19.31 3.32
C PHE A 198 20.90 -18.10 3.85
N SER A 199 21.90 -18.32 4.71
CA SER A 199 22.68 -17.23 5.30
C SER A 199 23.54 -16.50 4.27
N MET A 200 23.88 -17.18 3.17
CA MET A 200 24.72 -16.65 2.10
C MET A 200 23.90 -16.08 0.96
N TYR A 201 22.84 -16.78 0.53
CA TYR A 201 22.12 -16.47 -0.72
C TYR A 201 20.74 -15.84 -0.48
N GLY A 202 20.20 -15.91 0.75
CA GLY A 202 18.85 -15.43 1.05
C GLY A 202 17.76 -16.33 0.45
N PRO A 203 16.61 -15.76 0.04
CA PRO A 203 15.49 -16.52 -0.50
C PRO A 203 15.88 -17.39 -1.70
N SER A 204 15.46 -18.66 -1.65
CA SER A 204 15.69 -19.61 -2.74
C SER A 204 14.53 -20.59 -2.89
N TYR A 205 14.36 -21.12 -4.09
CA TYR A 205 13.37 -22.15 -4.42
C TYR A 205 13.99 -23.20 -5.33
N HIS A 206 13.92 -24.49 -4.96
CA HIS A 206 14.57 -25.59 -5.68
C HIS A 206 16.03 -25.29 -6.09
N ARG A 207 16.85 -24.80 -5.14
CA ARG A 207 18.25 -24.39 -5.36
C ARG A 207 18.47 -23.22 -6.32
N HIS A 208 17.42 -22.47 -6.67
CA HIS A 208 17.54 -21.23 -7.42
C HIS A 208 17.41 -20.05 -6.46
N GLN A 209 18.42 -19.17 -6.41
CA GLN A 209 18.32 -17.91 -5.67
C GLN A 209 17.27 -17.03 -6.32
N LEU A 210 16.40 -16.41 -5.51
CA LEU A 210 15.35 -15.54 -6.01
C LEU A 210 15.85 -14.09 -6.09
N VAL A 211 15.62 -13.45 -7.24
CA VAL A 211 15.82 -12.02 -7.46
C VAL A 211 14.52 -11.43 -7.95
N GLY A 212 13.98 -10.45 -7.23
CA GLY A 212 12.69 -9.90 -7.62
C GLY A 212 12.16 -8.78 -6.76
N ASP A 213 11.03 -8.24 -7.21
CA ASP A 213 10.29 -7.20 -6.51
C ASP A 213 9.33 -7.80 -5.45
N ASP A 214 8.30 -7.05 -5.09
CA ASP A 214 7.27 -7.41 -4.12
C ASP A 214 6.55 -8.73 -4.42
N PHE A 215 6.48 -9.16 -5.69
CA PHE A 215 5.87 -10.45 -6.04
C PHE A 215 6.70 -11.61 -5.49
N PHE A 216 8.01 -11.60 -5.73
CA PHE A 216 8.92 -12.61 -5.20
C PHE A 216 9.19 -12.44 -3.71
N LEU A 217 9.23 -11.20 -3.20
CA LEU A 217 9.36 -10.93 -1.77
C LEU A 217 8.16 -11.50 -0.98
N ALA A 218 6.94 -11.37 -1.50
CA ALA A 218 5.76 -11.96 -0.88
C ALA A 218 5.82 -13.50 -0.87
N ILE A 219 6.36 -14.12 -1.92
CA ILE A 219 6.56 -15.57 -1.98
C ILE A 219 7.59 -16.03 -0.96
N ALA A 220 8.75 -15.35 -0.92
CA ALA A 220 9.81 -15.61 0.04
C ALA A 220 9.28 -15.56 1.47
N LYS A 221 8.51 -14.52 1.80
CA LYS A 221 7.95 -14.33 3.14
C LYS A 221 6.87 -15.35 3.50
N TRP A 222 5.86 -15.50 2.64
CA TRP A 222 4.60 -16.15 3.03
C TRP A 222 4.52 -17.62 2.65
N GLU A 223 5.20 -18.05 1.59
CA GLU A 223 5.15 -19.44 1.13
C GLU A 223 6.43 -20.20 1.45
N LEU A 224 7.60 -19.55 1.38
CA LEU A 224 8.90 -20.20 1.64
C LEU A 224 9.38 -20.04 3.10
N GLY A 225 8.82 -19.05 3.82
CA GLY A 225 9.05 -18.84 5.24
C GLY A 225 10.33 -18.08 5.58
N PHE A 226 10.87 -17.28 4.65
CA PHE A 226 11.99 -16.38 4.90
C PHE A 226 11.56 -15.16 5.73
N SER A 227 12.50 -14.59 6.49
CA SER A 227 12.30 -13.35 7.24
C SER A 227 12.79 -12.14 6.45
N PHE A 228 12.30 -10.96 6.80
CA PHE A 228 12.89 -9.73 6.30
C PHE A 228 14.23 -9.48 6.99
N ASP A 229 15.15 -8.88 6.25
CA ASP A 229 16.47 -8.54 6.72
C ASP A 229 16.36 -7.37 7.72
N PRO A 230 16.91 -7.50 8.94
CA PRO A 230 16.79 -6.46 9.95
C PRO A 230 17.63 -5.23 9.60
N GLY A 231 17.17 -4.05 10.02
CA GLY A 231 17.94 -2.80 9.89
C GLY A 231 17.78 -2.07 8.56
N HIS A 232 16.87 -2.54 7.70
CA HIS A 232 16.49 -1.86 6.46
C HIS A 232 15.13 -1.16 6.60
N ASP A 233 15.02 0.07 6.07
CA ASP A 233 13.75 0.81 6.01
C ASP A 233 12.80 0.27 4.93
N ILE A 234 13.36 -0.34 3.90
CA ILE A 234 12.63 -1.00 2.81
C ILE A 234 12.60 -2.49 3.11
N ASP A 235 11.42 -3.10 3.03
CA ASP A 235 11.28 -4.54 3.24
C ASP A 235 12.09 -5.27 2.17
N MET A 236 12.99 -6.13 2.62
CA MET A 236 13.80 -6.97 1.75
C MET A 236 14.17 -8.27 2.43
N SER A 237 14.50 -9.26 1.62
CA SER A 237 15.08 -10.53 2.04
C SER A 237 16.06 -10.95 0.95
N GLY A 238 17.35 -10.79 1.21
CA GLY A 238 18.40 -10.97 0.19
C GLY A 238 18.17 -10.09 -1.04
N LEU A 239 18.04 -10.72 -2.21
CA LEU A 239 17.81 -10.04 -3.50
C LEU A 239 16.32 -9.92 -3.89
N CYS A 240 15.41 -10.32 -3.00
CA CYS A 240 14.01 -9.95 -3.10
C CYS A 240 13.77 -8.65 -2.32
N ILE A 241 13.50 -7.55 -3.02
CA ILE A 241 13.46 -6.22 -2.41
C ILE A 241 12.17 -5.53 -2.84
N SER A 242 11.46 -4.94 -1.87
CA SER A 242 10.25 -4.18 -2.19
C SER A 242 10.58 -3.02 -3.13
N GLY A 243 9.78 -2.83 -4.17
CA GLY A 243 9.96 -1.79 -5.17
C GLY A 243 11.18 -1.95 -6.08
N LEU A 244 11.78 -3.14 -6.18
CA LEU A 244 12.98 -3.35 -6.99
C LEU A 244 12.72 -3.09 -8.48
N THR A 245 13.38 -2.08 -9.04
CA THR A 245 13.40 -1.81 -10.49
C THR A 245 14.49 -2.61 -11.21
N LEU A 246 14.43 -2.68 -12.55
CA LEU A 246 15.46 -3.31 -13.38
C LEU A 246 16.85 -2.71 -13.15
N SER A 247 16.92 -1.37 -13.12
CA SER A 247 18.19 -0.66 -12.92
C SER A 247 18.81 -0.90 -11.54
N GLU A 248 17.97 -1.04 -10.51
CA GLU A 248 18.41 -1.36 -9.15
C GLU A 248 18.80 -2.82 -9.03
N ALA A 249 18.05 -3.74 -9.64
CA ALA A 249 18.39 -5.15 -9.68
C ALA A 249 19.78 -5.35 -10.29
N ALA A 250 20.10 -4.66 -11.39
CA ALA A 250 21.41 -4.73 -12.03
C ALA A 250 22.54 -4.34 -11.06
N LYS A 251 22.37 -3.21 -10.35
CA LYS A 251 23.33 -2.76 -9.32
C LYS A 251 23.43 -3.74 -8.15
N ARG A 252 22.31 -4.32 -7.72
CA ARG A 252 22.30 -5.30 -6.62
C ARG A 252 23.03 -6.58 -7.00
N VAL A 253 22.86 -7.07 -8.23
CA VAL A 253 23.61 -8.23 -8.74
C VAL A 253 25.11 -7.94 -8.83
N GLU A 254 25.48 -6.75 -9.29
CA GLU A 254 26.87 -6.31 -9.35
C GLU A 254 27.54 -6.25 -7.97
N MET A 255 26.85 -5.68 -6.98
CA MET A 255 27.37 -5.48 -5.63
C MET A 255 27.19 -6.67 -4.70
N ALA A 256 26.41 -7.69 -5.09
CA ALA A 256 26.12 -8.83 -4.25
C ALA A 256 27.41 -9.62 -3.97
N PRO A 257 27.75 -9.87 -2.69
CA PRO A 257 28.96 -10.61 -2.34
C PRO A 257 28.92 -12.04 -2.89
N PHE A 258 27.73 -12.64 -2.89
CA PHE A 258 27.48 -13.99 -3.39
C PHE A 258 26.27 -13.99 -4.31
N ILE A 259 26.41 -14.69 -5.44
CA ILE A 259 25.32 -15.03 -6.35
C ILE A 259 25.40 -16.54 -6.57
N ALA A 260 24.27 -17.23 -6.48
CA ALA A 260 24.22 -18.67 -6.71
C ALA A 260 24.39 -19.01 -8.20
N ASP A 261 24.86 -20.22 -8.52
CA ASP A 261 24.99 -20.71 -9.90
C ASP A 261 23.66 -20.76 -10.66
N HIS A 262 22.56 -20.90 -9.91
CA HIS A 262 21.20 -20.92 -10.43
C HIS A 262 20.40 -19.79 -9.80
N VAL A 263 19.89 -18.92 -10.65
CA VAL A 263 19.13 -17.73 -10.23
C VAL A 263 17.82 -17.69 -11.00
N LEU A 264 16.73 -17.38 -10.30
CA LEU A 264 15.42 -17.12 -10.87
C LEU A 264 15.08 -15.65 -10.70
N VAL A 265 14.77 -14.97 -11.81
CA VAL A 265 14.60 -13.51 -11.84
C VAL A 265 13.19 -13.14 -12.27
N ASN A 266 12.50 -12.32 -11.48
CA ASN A 266 11.23 -11.67 -11.82
C ASN A 266 11.29 -10.19 -11.41
N VAL A 267 11.63 -9.32 -12.36
CA VAL A 267 11.80 -7.86 -12.16
C VAL A 267 11.29 -7.12 -13.38
N GLY A 268 10.68 -5.94 -13.18
CA GLY A 268 10.24 -5.03 -14.23
C GLY A 268 8.79 -4.57 -14.08
N THR A 269 8.02 -5.19 -13.18
CA THR A 269 6.65 -4.75 -12.88
C THR A 269 6.65 -3.35 -12.28
N VAL A 270 7.63 -3.05 -11.42
CA VAL A 270 7.78 -1.73 -10.79
C VAL A 270 8.06 -0.65 -11.83
N ASP A 271 8.99 -0.89 -12.76
CA ASP A 271 9.30 0.05 -13.85
C ASP A 271 8.09 0.38 -14.71
N LEU A 272 7.30 -0.65 -15.05
CA LEU A 272 6.05 -0.48 -15.78
C LEU A 272 5.05 0.37 -14.98
N LEU A 273 4.82 0.04 -13.70
CA LEU A 273 3.92 0.80 -12.83
C LEU A 273 4.33 2.26 -12.66
N HIS A 274 5.65 2.55 -12.66
CA HIS A 274 6.18 3.91 -12.59
C HIS A 274 6.10 4.67 -13.93
N GLY A 275 5.67 4.02 -15.02
CA GLY A 275 5.50 4.65 -16.32
C GLY A 275 6.81 4.96 -17.05
N ARG A 276 7.93 4.34 -16.64
CA ARG A 276 9.26 4.45 -17.27
C ARG A 276 9.17 4.16 -18.78
N ALA A 277 9.92 4.82 -19.65
CA ALA A 277 9.77 4.64 -21.10
C ALA A 277 10.29 3.27 -21.59
N MET A 278 9.67 2.67 -22.62
CA MET A 278 10.03 1.32 -23.09
C MET A 278 11.51 1.17 -23.48
N ILE A 279 12.11 2.23 -24.02
CA ILE A 279 13.54 2.24 -24.37
C ILE A 279 14.43 2.11 -23.13
N ASP A 280 14.05 2.76 -22.03
CA ASP A 280 14.77 2.69 -20.75
C ASP A 280 14.61 1.30 -20.14
N LEU A 281 13.40 0.71 -20.18
CA LEU A 281 13.15 -0.65 -19.71
C LEU A 281 14.05 -1.66 -20.44
N ILE A 282 14.14 -1.55 -21.76
CA ILE A 282 14.98 -2.44 -22.57
C ILE A 282 16.46 -2.23 -22.24
N HIS A 283 16.89 -0.98 -22.09
CA HIS A 283 18.27 -0.66 -21.71
C HIS A 283 18.62 -1.27 -20.35
N ASP A 284 17.80 -1.00 -19.32
CA ASP A 284 18.01 -1.47 -17.96
C ASP A 284 17.96 -3.01 -17.87
N PHE A 285 17.07 -3.65 -18.62
CA PHE A 285 17.03 -5.11 -18.72
C PHE A 285 18.31 -5.68 -19.34
N ASN A 286 18.83 -5.07 -20.41
CA ASN A 286 20.09 -5.49 -21.01
C ASN A 286 21.26 -5.34 -20.03
N GLN A 287 21.28 -4.26 -19.24
CA GLN A 287 22.28 -4.09 -18.18
C GLN A 287 22.16 -5.19 -17.12
N LEU A 288 20.95 -5.50 -16.65
CA LEU A 288 20.73 -6.60 -15.70
C LEU A 288 21.27 -7.94 -16.22
N VAL A 289 20.96 -8.29 -17.47
CA VAL A 289 21.48 -9.50 -18.11
C VAL A 289 23.01 -9.47 -18.21
N ALA A 290 23.60 -8.33 -18.58
CA ALA A 290 25.04 -8.17 -18.65
C ALA A 290 25.72 -8.39 -17.29
N ARG A 291 25.16 -7.83 -16.20
CA ARG A 291 25.68 -8.00 -14.83
C ARG A 291 25.68 -9.46 -14.39
N PHE A 292 24.67 -10.26 -14.76
CA PHE A 292 24.69 -11.69 -14.49
C PHE A 292 25.79 -12.42 -15.29
N ARG A 293 25.97 -12.08 -16.57
CA ARG A 293 27.03 -12.67 -17.42
C ARG A 293 28.43 -12.34 -16.90
N GLU A 294 28.66 -11.11 -16.46
CA GLU A 294 29.92 -10.69 -15.83
C GLU A 294 30.24 -11.49 -14.56
N ARG A 295 29.21 -12.04 -13.90
CA ARG A 295 29.33 -12.92 -12.72
C ARG A 295 29.37 -14.41 -13.10
N ASN A 296 29.44 -14.75 -14.39
CA ASN A 296 29.39 -16.13 -14.93
C ASN A 296 28.13 -16.90 -14.53
N VAL A 297 27.00 -16.20 -14.40
CA VAL A 297 25.71 -16.80 -14.04
C VAL A 297 24.74 -16.62 -15.20
N GLU A 298 24.09 -17.70 -15.60
CA GLU A 298 23.00 -17.66 -16.59
C GLU A 298 21.66 -17.76 -15.85
N PRO A 299 20.94 -16.63 -15.68
CA PRO A 299 19.69 -16.62 -14.93
C PRO A 299 18.55 -17.24 -15.74
N ILE A 300 17.62 -17.89 -15.04
CA ILE A 300 16.29 -18.17 -15.59
C ILE A 300 15.46 -16.90 -15.44
N MET A 301 15.16 -16.26 -16.57
CA MET A 301 14.25 -15.12 -16.59
C MET A 301 12.80 -15.61 -16.57
N THR A 302 11.92 -14.83 -15.95
CA THR A 302 10.48 -15.08 -16.01
C THR A 302 9.79 -13.95 -16.74
N THR A 303 8.76 -14.25 -17.52
CA THR A 303 7.88 -13.20 -18.03
C THR A 303 7.11 -12.56 -16.87
N LEU A 304 6.74 -11.30 -17.01
CA LEU A 304 5.91 -10.62 -16.03
C LEU A 304 4.48 -11.12 -16.13
N THR A 305 3.87 -11.41 -14.98
CA THR A 305 2.43 -11.70 -14.91
C THR A 305 1.61 -10.43 -15.13
N PRO A 306 0.33 -10.52 -15.52
CA PRO A 306 -0.51 -9.35 -15.72
C PRO A 306 -0.53 -8.40 -14.51
N ILE A 307 -0.44 -7.10 -14.78
CA ILE A 307 -0.56 -6.06 -13.76
C ILE A 307 -2.04 -5.81 -13.49
N ALA A 308 -2.55 -6.48 -12.45
CA ALA A 308 -3.96 -6.45 -12.06
C ALA A 308 -4.46 -5.05 -11.65
N ASN A 309 -3.57 -4.08 -11.40
CA ASN A 309 -3.94 -2.68 -11.18
C ASN A 309 -4.76 -2.07 -12.32
N SER A 310 -4.65 -2.60 -13.55
CA SER A 310 -5.09 -1.91 -14.76
C SER A 310 -6.10 -2.68 -15.62
N GLY A 311 -6.71 -3.77 -15.14
CA GLY A 311 -7.85 -4.36 -15.85
C GLY A 311 -7.56 -5.16 -17.13
N GLY A 312 -6.29 -5.35 -17.53
CA GLY A 312 -5.89 -6.30 -18.59
C GLY A 312 -6.00 -5.85 -20.06
N ARG A 313 -6.58 -4.68 -20.35
CA ARG A 313 -6.64 -4.11 -21.72
C ARG A 313 -6.30 -2.62 -21.73
N THR A 314 -5.09 -2.31 -21.32
CA THR A 314 -4.58 -0.95 -21.22
C THR A 314 -3.27 -0.80 -21.98
N THR A 315 -2.85 0.44 -22.21
CA THR A 315 -1.50 0.75 -22.73
C THR A 315 -0.41 0.11 -21.86
N MET A 316 -0.66 -0.04 -20.55
CA MET A 316 0.22 -0.78 -19.64
C MET A 316 0.33 -2.27 -20.01
N ALA A 317 -0.80 -2.92 -20.30
CA ALA A 317 -0.84 -4.33 -20.69
C ALA A 317 -0.09 -4.56 -22.01
N GLU A 318 -0.26 -3.69 -23.00
CA GLU A 318 0.48 -3.77 -24.26
C GLU A 318 1.99 -3.62 -24.06
N ARG A 319 2.40 -2.69 -23.20
CA ARG A 319 3.81 -2.46 -22.86
C ARG A 319 4.41 -3.64 -22.11
N LEU A 320 3.66 -4.25 -21.19
CA LEU A 320 4.04 -5.47 -20.51
C LEU A 320 4.25 -6.62 -21.50
N LEU A 321 3.33 -6.82 -22.44
CA LEU A 321 3.45 -7.86 -23.45
C LEU A 321 4.67 -7.65 -24.34
N LYS A 322 4.97 -6.42 -24.75
CA LYS A 322 6.19 -6.08 -25.51
C LYS A 322 7.46 -6.37 -24.71
N LEU A 323 7.47 -6.07 -23.41
CA LEU A 323 8.61 -6.42 -22.55
C LEU A 323 8.75 -7.95 -22.43
N ASN A 324 7.66 -8.68 -22.23
CA ASN A 324 7.68 -10.14 -22.14
C ASN A 324 8.20 -10.78 -23.43
N GLU A 325 7.76 -10.31 -24.60
CA GLU A 325 8.29 -10.74 -25.90
C GLU A 325 9.81 -10.50 -25.99
N TYR A 326 10.26 -9.33 -25.53
CA TYR A 326 11.68 -8.99 -25.51
C TYR A 326 12.48 -9.90 -24.58
N ILE A 327 11.96 -10.21 -23.38
CA ILE A 327 12.58 -11.14 -22.42
C ILE A 327 12.75 -12.51 -23.08
N CYS A 328 11.66 -13.07 -23.63
CA CYS A 328 11.68 -14.39 -24.27
C CYS A 328 12.65 -14.47 -25.45
N ARG A 329 12.77 -13.38 -26.23
CA ARG A 329 13.70 -13.33 -27.38
C ARG A 329 15.16 -13.20 -26.95
N THR A 330 15.43 -12.53 -25.84
CA THR A 330 16.79 -12.16 -25.42
C THR A 330 17.43 -13.22 -24.52
N CYS A 331 16.61 -13.95 -23.76
CA CYS A 331 17.08 -14.91 -22.77
C CYS A 331 16.72 -16.34 -23.17
N PRO A 332 17.71 -17.23 -23.38
CA PRO A 332 17.47 -18.61 -23.81
C PRO A 332 16.73 -19.42 -22.73
N ARG A 333 17.01 -19.14 -21.47
CA ARG A 333 16.33 -19.75 -20.32
C ARG A 333 15.24 -18.81 -19.81
N THR A 334 14.02 -18.99 -20.31
CA THR A 334 12.85 -18.21 -19.91
C THR A 334 11.70 -19.11 -19.47
N ILE A 335 11.03 -18.73 -18.38
CA ILE A 335 9.74 -19.32 -17.95
C ILE A 335 8.64 -18.30 -18.26
N ASP A 336 7.71 -18.67 -19.14
CA ASP A 336 6.57 -17.82 -19.43
C ASP A 336 5.49 -17.96 -18.34
N LEU A 337 5.52 -17.06 -17.35
CA LEU A 337 4.54 -16.99 -16.27
C LEU A 337 3.22 -16.34 -16.72
N TRP A 338 3.25 -15.43 -17.69
CA TRP A 338 2.08 -14.64 -18.10
C TRP A 338 0.88 -15.52 -18.44
N LYS A 339 1.09 -16.57 -19.24
CA LYS A 339 0.05 -17.52 -19.69
C LYS A 339 -0.70 -18.22 -18.56
N TYR A 340 -0.11 -18.30 -17.36
CA TYR A 340 -0.71 -18.99 -16.21
C TYR A 340 -1.63 -18.10 -15.37
N PHE A 341 -1.59 -16.78 -15.60
CA PHE A 341 -2.37 -15.76 -14.88
C PHE A 341 -3.41 -15.06 -15.76
N VAL A 342 -3.64 -15.60 -16.96
CA VAL A 342 -4.72 -15.17 -17.85
C VAL A 342 -5.64 -16.33 -18.19
N HIS A 343 -6.88 -16.02 -18.53
CA HIS A 343 -7.81 -16.95 -19.15
C HIS A 343 -7.47 -17.13 -20.65
N ALA A 344 -8.11 -18.10 -21.29
CA ALA A 344 -7.89 -18.39 -22.72
C ALA A 344 -8.24 -17.21 -23.65
N ASP A 345 -9.09 -16.28 -23.20
CA ASP A 345 -9.46 -15.06 -23.92
C ASP A 345 -8.50 -13.87 -23.65
N GLY A 346 -7.41 -14.12 -22.90
CA GLY A 346 -6.41 -13.12 -22.52
C GLY A 346 -6.80 -12.24 -21.34
N THR A 347 -7.97 -12.44 -20.71
CA THR A 347 -8.38 -11.67 -19.53
C THR A 347 -7.63 -12.11 -18.28
N VAL A 348 -7.39 -11.18 -17.35
CA VAL A 348 -6.63 -11.46 -16.12
C VAL A 348 -7.44 -12.35 -15.17
N ARG A 349 -6.79 -13.37 -14.61
CA ARG A 349 -7.35 -14.24 -13.57
C ARG A 349 -7.36 -13.55 -12.22
N PHE A 350 -8.30 -12.62 -12.00
CA PHE A 350 -8.37 -11.82 -10.78
C PHE A 350 -8.51 -12.65 -9.50
N GLU A 351 -8.97 -13.90 -9.58
CA GLU A 351 -8.99 -14.83 -8.45
C GLU A 351 -7.60 -15.13 -7.88
N CYS A 352 -6.53 -14.93 -8.65
CA CYS A 352 -5.14 -15.09 -8.20
C CYS A 352 -4.56 -13.83 -7.52
N PHE A 353 -5.29 -12.71 -7.55
CA PHE A 353 -4.80 -11.42 -7.08
C PHE A 353 -5.52 -10.95 -5.82
N GLN A 354 -4.92 -10.00 -5.12
CA GLN A 354 -5.55 -9.32 -4.00
C GLN A 354 -6.72 -8.45 -4.47
N PRO A 355 -7.74 -8.23 -3.62
CA PRO A 355 -8.97 -7.52 -4.01
C PRO A 355 -8.75 -6.04 -4.34
N GLY A 356 -7.55 -5.50 -4.09
CA GLY A 356 -7.23 -4.13 -4.43
C GLY A 356 -5.76 -3.83 -4.18
N PRO A 357 -5.29 -2.66 -4.65
CA PRO A 357 -3.90 -2.27 -4.53
C PRO A 357 -3.47 -2.13 -3.06
N ARG A 358 -2.19 -2.38 -2.80
CA ARG A 358 -1.51 -2.21 -1.52
C ARG A 358 -0.25 -1.40 -1.78
N LYS A 359 0.08 -0.45 -0.91
CA LYS A 359 1.42 0.16 -0.97
C LYS A 359 2.42 -0.89 -0.49
N VAL A 360 3.62 -0.72 -0.99
CA VAL A 360 4.78 -1.53 -0.66
C VAL A 360 5.90 -0.58 -0.20
N SER A 361 6.85 -1.06 0.57
CA SER A 361 7.81 -0.18 1.26
C SER A 361 8.80 0.51 0.31
N GLY A 362 9.14 -0.11 -0.82
CA GLY A 362 10.10 0.45 -1.78
C GLY A 362 9.51 1.11 -3.03
N SER A 363 8.19 1.26 -3.15
CA SER A 363 7.57 1.89 -4.33
C SER A 363 6.55 2.96 -3.95
N ILE A 364 6.57 4.06 -4.71
CA ILE A 364 5.57 5.15 -4.60
C ILE A 364 4.22 4.73 -5.19
N MET A 365 4.22 3.79 -6.14
CA MET A 365 3.01 3.25 -6.75
C MET A 365 2.52 2.05 -5.96
N PRO A 366 1.21 1.93 -5.69
CA PRO A 366 0.66 0.78 -5.02
C PRO A 366 0.53 -0.41 -6.00
N HIS A 367 0.69 -1.63 -5.51
CA HIS A 367 0.71 -2.86 -6.30
C HIS A 367 -0.51 -3.74 -5.97
N VAL A 368 -1.09 -4.38 -6.97
CA VAL A 368 -2.03 -5.48 -6.75
C VAL A 368 -1.23 -6.80 -6.79
N LEU A 369 -0.79 -7.25 -5.63
CA LEU A 369 0.01 -8.48 -5.50
C LEU A 369 -0.86 -9.74 -5.57
N TRP A 370 -0.22 -10.91 -5.71
CA TRP A 370 -0.91 -12.18 -5.61
C TRP A 370 -1.50 -12.41 -4.21
N ASN A 371 -2.69 -12.99 -4.17
CA ASN A 371 -3.25 -13.54 -2.95
C ASN A 371 -2.65 -14.94 -2.67
N LYS A 372 -3.14 -15.64 -1.65
CA LYS A 372 -2.63 -16.98 -1.33
C LYS A 372 -2.77 -17.96 -2.50
N LEU A 373 -3.91 -17.94 -3.20
CA LEU A 373 -4.14 -18.81 -4.36
C LEU A 373 -3.13 -18.52 -5.47
N GLY A 374 -2.94 -17.25 -5.82
CA GLY A 374 -1.97 -16.85 -6.85
C GLY A 374 -0.53 -17.23 -6.49
N ARG A 375 -0.13 -17.04 -5.23
CA ARG A 375 1.21 -17.41 -4.77
C ARG A 375 1.48 -18.92 -4.81
N GLN A 376 0.52 -19.72 -4.37
CA GLN A 376 0.63 -21.18 -4.40
C GLN A 376 0.60 -21.72 -5.84
N HIS A 377 -0.25 -21.16 -6.69
CA HIS A 377 -0.28 -21.46 -8.12
C HIS A 377 1.06 -21.13 -8.78
N MET A 378 1.63 -19.97 -8.49
CA MET A 378 2.93 -19.54 -9.00
C MET A 378 4.05 -20.52 -8.64
N LEU A 379 4.15 -20.93 -7.37
CA LEU A 379 5.15 -21.91 -6.94
C LEU A 379 4.98 -23.26 -7.64
N GLY A 380 3.75 -23.75 -7.78
CA GLY A 380 3.47 -24.98 -8.52
C GLY A 380 3.92 -24.91 -9.97
N VAL A 381 3.65 -23.79 -10.65
CA VAL A 381 4.12 -23.53 -12.02
C VAL A 381 5.64 -23.49 -12.09
N LEU A 382 6.30 -22.71 -11.21
CA LEU A 382 7.76 -22.63 -11.20
C LEU A 382 8.42 -23.98 -10.97
N GLY A 383 7.91 -24.77 -10.01
CA GLY A 383 8.45 -26.11 -9.73
C GLY A 383 8.37 -27.02 -10.95
N ASN A 384 7.23 -27.03 -11.64
CA ASN A 384 7.04 -27.82 -12.85
C ASN A 384 7.93 -27.36 -14.01
N GLU A 385 8.06 -26.05 -14.23
CA GLU A 385 8.86 -25.49 -15.32
C GLU A 385 10.36 -25.66 -15.08
N ILE A 386 10.83 -25.49 -13.84
CA ILE A 386 12.22 -25.80 -13.45
C ILE A 386 12.50 -27.29 -13.66
N ALA A 387 11.60 -28.17 -13.22
CA ALA A 387 11.75 -29.61 -13.42
C ALA A 387 11.80 -29.97 -14.92
N ALA A 388 10.90 -29.39 -15.73
CA ALA A 388 10.88 -29.60 -17.18
C ALA A 388 12.20 -29.18 -17.83
N GLN A 389 12.74 -28.00 -17.50
CA GLN A 389 14.03 -27.53 -18.03
C GLN A 389 15.20 -28.41 -17.61
N LEU A 390 15.18 -28.98 -16.40
CA LEU A 390 16.21 -29.91 -15.96
C LEU A 390 16.14 -31.23 -16.75
N THR A 391 14.93 -31.75 -17.00
CA THR A 391 14.73 -33.00 -17.75
C THR A 391 15.01 -32.87 -19.24
N THR A 392 14.76 -31.70 -19.85
CA THR A 392 15.08 -31.46 -21.26
C THR A 392 16.56 -31.11 -21.48
N SER A 393 17.29 -30.73 -20.43
CA SER A 393 18.74 -30.47 -20.51
C SER A 393 19.59 -31.74 -20.68
N GLU A 394 19.01 -32.94 -20.54
CA GLU A 394 19.73 -34.22 -20.72
C GLU A 394 19.96 -34.61 -22.20
N GLU A 395 19.53 -33.81 -23.18
CA GLU A 395 19.68 -34.17 -24.60
C GLU A 395 21.12 -34.14 -25.16
N TRP A 396 22.18 -33.76 -24.41
CA TRP A 396 23.57 -33.84 -24.93
C TRP A 396 24.64 -34.31 -23.93
N ARG A 397 24.32 -35.21 -22.99
CA ARG A 397 25.35 -35.97 -22.24
C ARG A 397 25.97 -37.14 -23.01
N TYR A 398 25.61 -37.32 -24.28
CA TYR A 398 26.18 -38.32 -25.17
C TYR A 398 26.31 -37.77 -26.60
N TYR A 399 27.26 -36.87 -26.85
CA TYR A 399 28.03 -36.80 -28.11
C TYR A 399 29.39 -36.16 -27.85
#